data_AF-A0A376KHP5-F1
#
_entry.id   AF-A0A376KHP5-F1
#
_cell.length_a   1.000
_cell.length_b   1.000
_cell.length_c   1.000
_cell.angle_alpha   90.00
_cell.angle_beta   90.00
_cell.angle_gamma   90.00
#
_symmetry.space_group_name_H-M   'P 1'
#
loop_
_entity.id
_entity.type
_entity.pdbx_description
1 polymer ?
#
loop_
_entity_poly.entity_id
_entity_poly.type
_entity_poly.pdbx_seq_one_letter_code
_entity_poly.pdbx_strand_id
1 'polypeptide(L)'
;MLSTWRICLAHVIEGLEQGFCDFLGSVFMQLELGDKYRSQFFTPWGVACMMAQMQLGNVKALFENKPFITLSEPACGAGSMILAMADTLNRSGYPAYRRMWVSETDIDPLAAGMAYIQLSLCGVAGEVVIGNSLCNERRRILLTPGHYLGNWSYRLRHVQEQAAA
;
A
#
# COMPACT_ATOMS: atom_id res chain seq x y z
N MET A 1 -22.98 17.24 1.36
CA MET A 1 -21.76 16.66 0.74
C MET A 1 -20.59 16.55 1.73
N LEU A 2 -20.16 17.63 2.41
CA LEU A 2 -19.10 17.54 3.44
C LEU A 2 -19.49 16.70 4.68
N SER A 3 -20.75 16.70 5.10
CA SER A 3 -21.24 15.91 6.24
C SER A 3 -21.11 14.40 6.01
N THR A 4 -21.52 13.93 4.84
CA THR A 4 -21.45 12.52 4.43
C THR A 4 -20.01 12.02 4.33
N TRP A 5 -19.11 12.83 3.76
CA TRP A 5 -17.68 12.48 3.66
C TRP A 5 -17.05 12.23 5.04
N ARG A 6 -17.33 13.11 6.01
CA ARG A 6 -16.79 12.98 7.37
C ARG A 6 -17.20 11.67 8.04
N ILE A 7 -18.46 11.26 7.85
CA ILE A 7 -18.98 10.01 8.40
C ILE A 7 -18.31 8.80 7.73
N CYS A 8 -18.20 8.80 6.40
CA CYS A 8 -17.54 7.72 5.68
C CYS A 8 -16.08 7.58 6.11
N LEU A 9 -15.34 8.69 6.21
CA LEU A 9 -13.96 8.67 6.68
C LEU A 9 -13.85 8.15 8.12
N ALA A 10 -14.77 8.52 9.01
CA ALA A 10 -14.79 8.01 10.38
C ALA A 10 -14.94 6.47 10.41
N HIS A 11 -15.82 5.90 9.60
CA HIS A 11 -15.97 4.44 9.51
C HIS A 11 -14.71 3.76 8.95
N VAL A 12 -14.01 4.38 8.00
CA VAL A 12 -12.74 3.84 7.49
C VAL A 12 -11.68 3.84 8.59
N ILE A 13 -11.59 4.92 9.36
CA ILE A 13 -10.65 5.01 10.49
C ILE A 13 -10.99 3.93 11.53
N GLU A 14 -12.24 3.85 11.96
CA GLU A 14 -12.72 2.85 12.93
C GLU A 14 -12.44 1.41 12.46
N GLY A 15 -12.66 1.11 11.18
CA GLY A 15 -12.36 -0.19 10.59
C GLY A 15 -10.87 -0.53 10.62
N LEU A 16 -10.00 0.43 10.30
CA LEU A 16 -8.55 0.24 10.29
C LEU A 16 -7.91 0.28 11.69
N GLU A 17 -8.57 0.88 12.69
CA GLU A 17 -8.13 0.85 14.10
C GLU A 17 -8.17 -0.57 14.69
N GLN A 18 -9.02 -1.46 14.17
CA GLN A 18 -9.09 -2.87 14.60
C GLN A 18 -7.86 -3.68 14.15
N GLY A 19 -7.07 -3.15 13.21
CA GLY A 19 -5.86 -3.77 12.70
C GLY A 19 -5.72 -3.59 11.19
N PHE A 20 -4.54 -3.94 10.68
CA PHE A 20 -4.29 -3.94 9.24
C PHE A 20 -5.24 -4.93 8.55
N CYS A 21 -5.96 -4.44 7.56
CA CYS A 21 -6.79 -5.21 6.66
C CYS A 21 -7.04 -4.40 5.38
N ASP A 22 -7.56 -5.06 4.35
CA ASP A 22 -8.12 -4.36 3.19
C ASP A 22 -9.58 -4.00 3.46
N PHE A 23 -9.80 -2.97 4.26
CA PHE A 23 -11.14 -2.52 4.65
C PHE A 23 -11.94 -2.00 3.45
N LEU A 24 -11.39 -1.03 2.72
CA LEU A 24 -12.09 -0.40 1.60
C LEU A 24 -12.31 -1.38 0.45
N GLY A 25 -11.32 -2.22 0.12
CA GLY A 25 -11.49 -3.26 -0.88
C GLY A 25 -12.53 -4.31 -0.47
N SER A 26 -12.56 -4.71 0.80
CA SER A 26 -13.59 -5.64 1.31
C SER A 26 -14.99 -5.06 1.20
N VAL A 27 -15.20 -3.80 1.63
CA VAL A 27 -16.48 -3.11 1.50
C VAL A 27 -16.88 -2.96 0.03
N PHE A 28 -15.94 -2.58 -0.82
CA PHE A 28 -16.18 -2.42 -2.26
C PHE A 28 -16.65 -3.72 -2.92
N MET A 29 -16.01 -4.84 -2.60
CA MET A 29 -16.39 -6.16 -3.10
C MET A 29 -17.73 -6.63 -2.52
N GLN A 30 -17.97 -6.45 -1.22
CA GLN A 30 -19.21 -6.87 -0.55
C GLN A 30 -20.44 -6.12 -1.07
N LEU A 31 -20.29 -4.84 -1.39
CA LEU A 31 -21.36 -4.00 -1.92
C LEU A 31 -21.51 -4.11 -3.46
N GLU A 32 -20.74 -4.98 -4.10
CA GLU A 32 -20.69 -5.13 -5.57
C GLU A 32 -20.48 -3.80 -6.31
N LEU A 33 -19.68 -2.89 -5.75
CA LEU A 33 -19.42 -1.56 -6.33
C LEU A 33 -18.44 -1.63 -7.52
N GLY A 34 -17.91 -2.81 -7.80
CA GLY A 34 -17.07 -3.09 -8.95
C GLY A 34 -17.81 -2.90 -10.26
N ASP A 35 -17.12 -2.32 -11.24
CA ASP A 35 -17.61 -2.29 -12.60
C ASP A 35 -17.64 -3.72 -13.17
N LYS A 36 -18.85 -4.28 -13.34
CA LYS A 36 -19.07 -5.63 -13.87
C LYS A 36 -18.43 -5.82 -15.25
N TYR A 37 -18.21 -4.75 -16.01
CA TYR A 37 -17.52 -4.78 -17.30
C TYR A 37 -15.99 -4.82 -17.17
N ARG A 38 -15.42 -4.35 -16.06
CA ARG A 38 -13.96 -4.40 -15.80
C ARG A 38 -13.50 -5.66 -15.10
N SER A 39 -14.41 -6.51 -14.62
CA SER A 39 -14.09 -7.75 -13.89
C SER A 39 -13.05 -7.54 -12.79
N GLN A 40 -13.22 -6.46 -12.00
CA GLN A 40 -12.30 -6.14 -10.92
C GLN A 40 -12.53 -7.08 -9.75
N PHE A 41 -11.50 -7.86 -9.42
CA PHE A 41 -11.45 -8.69 -8.24
C PHE A 41 -10.22 -8.29 -7.44
N PHE A 42 -10.44 -7.91 -6.17
CA PHE A 42 -9.32 -7.63 -5.27
C PHE A 42 -8.84 -8.91 -4.59
N THR A 43 -7.53 -8.98 -4.35
CA THR A 43 -6.90 -10.10 -3.67
C THR A 43 -7.49 -10.25 -2.26
N PRO A 44 -8.10 -11.40 -1.92
CA PRO A 44 -8.66 -11.62 -0.59
C PRO A 44 -7.59 -11.52 0.49
N TRP A 45 -7.94 -10.94 1.65
CA TRP A 45 -7.00 -10.64 2.72
C TRP A 45 -6.14 -11.85 3.15
N GLY A 46 -6.74 -13.02 3.32
CA GLY A 46 -6.00 -14.24 3.70
C GLY A 46 -4.93 -14.65 2.67
N VAL A 47 -5.21 -14.45 1.38
CA VAL A 47 -4.24 -14.72 0.29
C VAL A 47 -3.12 -13.68 0.33
N ALA A 48 -3.45 -12.41 0.53
CA ALA A 48 -2.46 -11.35 0.67
C ALA A 48 -1.52 -11.61 1.86
N CYS A 49 -2.05 -12.01 3.03
CA CYS A 49 -1.25 -12.40 4.19
C CYS A 49 -0.32 -13.58 3.91
N MET A 50 -0.85 -14.64 3.28
CA MET A 50 -0.05 -15.81 2.89
C MET A 50 1.11 -15.40 1.98
N MET A 51 0.82 -14.62 0.92
CA MET A 51 1.83 -14.16 -0.02
C MET A 51 2.87 -13.25 0.64
N ALA A 52 2.45 -12.38 1.57
CA ALA A 52 3.37 -11.51 2.31
C ALA A 52 4.35 -12.32 3.17
N GLN A 53 3.85 -13.32 3.90
CA GLN A 53 4.69 -14.21 4.70
C GLN A 53 5.68 -15.00 3.84
N MET A 54 5.23 -15.53 2.70
CA MET A 54 6.09 -16.27 1.78
C MET A 54 7.19 -15.39 1.17
N GLN A 55 6.86 -14.16 0.78
CA GLN A 55 7.82 -13.25 0.12
C GLN A 55 8.80 -12.62 1.10
N LEU A 56 8.36 -12.24 2.30
CA LEU A 56 9.25 -11.66 3.32
C LEU A 56 10.12 -12.72 3.99
N GLY A 57 9.62 -13.95 4.12
CA GLY A 57 10.36 -15.08 4.68
C GLY A 57 10.96 -14.75 6.05
N ASN A 58 12.27 -14.95 6.19
CA ASN A 58 12.99 -14.57 7.40
C ASN A 58 13.27 -13.06 7.42
N VAL A 59 12.35 -12.31 8.04
CA VAL A 59 12.43 -10.84 8.17
C VAL A 59 13.71 -10.38 8.85
N LYS A 60 14.22 -11.13 9.84
CA LYS A 60 15.47 -10.77 10.52
C LYS A 60 16.64 -10.77 9.53
N ALA A 61 16.79 -11.87 8.79
CA ALA A 61 17.82 -12.01 7.76
C ALA A 61 17.68 -10.95 6.65
N LEU A 62 16.43 -10.60 6.28
CA LEU A 62 16.16 -9.58 5.26
C LEU A 62 16.76 -8.20 5.60
N PHE A 63 16.79 -7.84 6.90
CA PHE A 63 17.26 -6.54 7.38
C PHE A 63 18.63 -6.57 8.08
N GLU A 64 19.39 -7.68 7.98
CA GLU A 64 20.75 -7.75 8.54
C GLU A 64 21.67 -6.69 7.91
N ASN A 65 21.62 -6.56 6.59
CA ASN A 65 22.49 -5.65 5.83
C ASN A 65 21.71 -4.60 5.03
N LYS A 66 20.40 -4.45 5.29
CA LYS A 66 19.54 -3.52 4.56
C LYS A 66 18.82 -2.60 5.55
N PRO A 67 18.90 -1.27 5.37
CA PRO A 67 18.20 -0.34 6.25
C PRO A 67 16.68 -0.38 6.05
N PHE A 68 16.24 -0.69 4.83
CA PHE A 68 14.83 -0.81 4.42
C PHE A 68 14.70 -1.62 3.13
N ILE A 69 13.47 -1.95 2.75
CA ILE A 69 13.12 -2.54 1.44
C ILE A 69 12.24 -1.57 0.64
N THR A 70 12.30 -1.68 -0.68
CA THR A 70 11.35 -1.04 -1.60
C THR A 70 10.51 -2.10 -2.28
N LEU A 71 9.20 -1.90 -2.37
CA LEU A 71 8.26 -2.79 -3.05
C LEU A 71 7.59 -2.06 -4.21
N SER A 72 7.25 -2.80 -5.26
CA SER A 72 6.44 -2.30 -6.36
C SER A 72 5.25 -3.23 -6.57
N GLU A 73 4.05 -2.65 -6.66
CA GLU A 73 2.81 -3.36 -6.94
C GLU A 73 2.15 -2.74 -8.19
N PRO A 74 2.25 -3.38 -9.37
CA PRO A 74 1.87 -2.78 -10.64
C PRO A 74 0.35 -2.81 -10.94
N ALA A 75 -0.45 -3.52 -10.15
CA ALA A 75 -1.91 -3.59 -10.29
C ALA A 75 -2.55 -3.67 -8.89
N CYS A 76 -2.42 -2.60 -8.13
CA CYS A 76 -2.58 -2.66 -6.68
C CYS A 76 -4.02 -2.81 -6.18
N GLY A 77 -5.02 -2.50 -7.02
CA GLY A 77 -6.40 -2.45 -6.59
C GLY A 77 -6.57 -1.49 -5.42
N ALA A 78 -7.16 -1.98 -4.32
CA ALA A 78 -7.29 -1.24 -3.07
C ALA A 78 -6.02 -1.28 -2.17
N GLY A 79 -4.92 -1.90 -2.60
CA GLY A 79 -3.65 -1.96 -1.87
C GLY A 79 -3.51 -3.12 -0.88
N SER A 80 -4.36 -4.15 -0.96
CA SER A 80 -4.42 -5.25 0.02
C SER A 80 -3.09 -5.99 0.22
N MET A 81 -2.36 -6.24 -0.88
CA MET A 81 -1.05 -6.90 -0.87
C MET A 81 -0.02 -6.13 -0.05
N ILE A 82 0.08 -4.82 -0.24
CA ILE A 82 1.04 -4.00 0.48
C ILE A 82 0.63 -3.79 1.94
N LEU A 83 -0.66 -3.68 2.24
CA LEU A 83 -1.15 -3.65 3.61
C LEU A 83 -0.77 -4.94 4.34
N ALA A 84 -0.87 -6.11 3.70
CA ALA A 84 -0.44 -7.38 4.26
C ALA A 84 1.08 -7.47 4.47
N MET A 85 1.88 -6.90 3.56
CA MET A 85 3.33 -6.77 3.72
C MET A 85 3.68 -5.90 4.94
N ALA A 86 3.03 -4.74 5.07
CA ALA A 86 3.22 -3.85 6.21
C ALA A 86 2.85 -4.52 7.54
N ASP A 87 1.70 -5.20 7.60
CA ASP A 87 1.26 -5.95 8.78
C ASP A 87 2.26 -7.03 9.17
N THR A 88 2.73 -7.82 8.19
CA THR A 88 3.70 -8.90 8.43
C THR A 88 5.02 -8.37 8.98
N LEU A 89 5.52 -7.24 8.46
CA LEU A 89 6.70 -6.56 8.99
C LEU A 89 6.50 -6.06 10.42
N ASN A 90 5.38 -5.38 10.68
CA ASN A 90 5.04 -4.86 12.00
C ASN A 90 4.96 -5.98 13.05
N ARG A 91 4.26 -7.08 12.73
CA ARG A 91 4.16 -8.27 13.60
C ARG A 91 5.51 -8.95 13.85
N SER A 92 6.44 -8.82 12.90
CA SER A 92 7.81 -9.35 13.03
C SER A 92 8.74 -8.43 13.82
N GLY A 93 8.25 -7.31 14.36
CA GLY A 93 9.04 -6.34 15.13
C GLY A 93 9.86 -5.37 14.27
N TYR A 94 9.59 -5.29 12.96
CA TYR A 94 10.24 -4.37 12.03
C TYR A 94 9.22 -3.33 11.55
N PRO A 95 9.21 -2.11 12.13
CA PRO A 95 8.16 -1.15 11.83
C PRO A 95 8.14 -0.74 10.35
N ALA A 96 7.05 -1.03 9.66
CA ALA A 96 6.89 -0.84 8.23
C ALA A 96 7.11 0.63 7.82
N TYR A 97 6.57 1.59 8.59
CA TYR A 97 6.72 3.02 8.33
C TYR A 97 8.19 3.49 8.20
N ARG A 98 9.12 2.77 8.82
CA ARG A 98 10.55 3.04 8.77
C ARG A 98 11.30 2.07 7.86
N ARG A 99 10.87 0.81 7.77
CA ARG A 99 11.61 -0.27 7.09
C ARG A 99 11.12 -0.58 5.68
N MET A 100 10.03 0.05 5.23
CA MET A 100 9.41 -0.24 3.94
C MET A 100 8.99 1.04 3.22
N TRP A 101 9.26 1.08 1.93
CA TRP A 101 8.71 2.09 1.02
C TRP A 101 8.08 1.41 -0.21
N VAL A 102 6.97 1.93 -0.70
CA VAL A 102 6.19 1.27 -1.76
C VAL A 102 5.92 2.18 -2.95
N SER A 103 5.89 1.60 -4.15
CA SER A 103 5.36 2.20 -5.37
C SER A 103 4.23 1.33 -5.89
N GLU A 104 3.01 1.79 -5.68
CA GLU A 104 1.81 1.10 -6.16
C GLU A 104 1.28 1.78 -7.42
N THR A 105 0.78 1.01 -8.37
CA THR A 105 0.15 1.52 -9.58
C THR A 105 -1.19 0.81 -9.82
N ASP A 106 -2.21 1.57 -10.21
CA ASP A 106 -3.43 1.00 -10.77
C ASP A 106 -3.95 1.85 -11.93
N ILE A 107 -4.59 1.19 -12.89
CA ILE A 107 -5.21 1.83 -14.04
C ILE A 107 -6.53 2.51 -13.67
N ASP A 108 -7.20 2.02 -12.62
CA ASP A 108 -8.44 2.58 -12.10
C ASP A 108 -8.17 3.65 -11.03
N PRO A 109 -8.57 4.92 -11.28
CA PRO A 109 -8.45 5.99 -10.29
C PRO A 109 -9.18 5.72 -8.96
N LEU A 110 -10.29 4.99 -8.97
CA LEU A 110 -11.06 4.67 -7.76
C LEU A 110 -10.31 3.66 -6.89
N ALA A 111 -9.79 2.59 -7.51
CA ALA A 111 -9.00 1.58 -6.82
C ALA A 111 -7.73 2.20 -6.22
N ALA A 112 -6.96 2.93 -7.03
CA ALA A 112 -5.80 3.69 -6.57
C ALA A 112 -6.16 4.69 -5.45
N GLY A 113 -7.34 5.32 -5.52
CA GLY A 113 -7.84 6.20 -4.46
C GLY A 113 -8.06 5.47 -3.13
N MET A 114 -8.64 4.26 -3.16
CA MET A 114 -8.78 3.41 -1.97
C MET A 114 -7.42 3.02 -1.40
N ALA A 115 -6.48 2.56 -2.25
CA ALA A 115 -5.12 2.26 -1.84
C ALA A 115 -4.45 3.45 -1.15
N TYR A 116 -4.52 4.64 -1.76
CA TYR A 116 -3.94 5.85 -1.18
C TYR A 116 -4.50 6.16 0.22
N ILE A 117 -5.81 6.05 0.43
CA ILE A 117 -6.44 6.29 1.74
C ILE A 117 -5.95 5.27 2.76
N GLN A 118 -6.00 3.97 2.43
CA GLN A 118 -5.62 2.91 3.36
C GLN A 118 -4.14 3.00 3.75
N LEU A 119 -3.24 3.16 2.77
CA LEU A 119 -1.81 3.32 3.04
C LEU A 119 -1.52 4.55 3.91
N SER A 120 -2.21 5.67 3.64
CA SER A 120 -2.05 6.89 4.41
C SER A 120 -2.46 6.72 5.88
N LEU A 121 -3.62 6.08 6.12
CA LEU A 121 -4.13 5.85 7.47
C LEU A 121 -3.33 4.78 8.22
N CYS A 122 -2.82 3.76 7.53
CA CYS A 122 -1.97 2.73 8.10
C CYS A 122 -0.50 3.16 8.27
N GLY A 123 -0.15 4.40 7.93
CA GLY A 123 1.22 4.94 8.08
C GLY A 123 2.24 4.30 7.15
N VAL A 124 1.80 3.73 6.02
CA VAL A 124 2.69 3.13 5.01
C VAL A 124 3.27 4.24 4.14
N ALA A 125 4.59 4.28 4.04
CA ALA A 125 5.29 5.25 3.22
C ALA A 125 5.37 4.78 1.75
N GLY A 126 4.99 5.65 0.82
CA GLY A 126 5.06 5.29 -0.59
C GLY A 126 4.48 6.32 -1.53
N GLU A 127 4.32 5.87 -2.77
CA GLU A 127 3.58 6.54 -3.82
C GLU A 127 2.46 5.64 -4.33
N VAL A 128 1.33 6.25 -4.69
CA VAL A 128 0.25 5.60 -5.42
C VAL A 128 0.10 6.30 -6.76
N VAL A 129 0.23 5.51 -7.82
CA VAL A 129 0.25 5.97 -9.20
C VAL A 129 -1.04 5.56 -9.88
N ILE A 130 -1.72 6.53 -10.48
CA ILE A 130 -2.83 6.27 -11.39
C ILE A 130 -2.21 6.23 -12.79
N GLY A 131 -2.23 5.06 -13.43
CA GLY A 131 -1.44 4.84 -14.64
C GLY A 131 -1.55 3.44 -15.20
N ASN A 132 -0.86 3.19 -16.30
CA ASN A 132 -0.82 1.88 -16.94
C ASN A 132 0.60 1.31 -16.86
N SER A 133 0.76 0.32 -15.98
CA SER A 133 2.04 -0.36 -15.73
C SER A 133 2.60 -1.06 -16.97
N LEU A 134 1.75 -1.50 -17.92
CA LEU A 134 2.20 -2.19 -19.13
C LEU A 134 2.94 -1.26 -20.10
N CYS A 135 2.64 0.04 -20.09
CA CYS A 135 3.33 1.05 -20.90
C CYS A 135 4.11 2.06 -20.06
N ASN A 136 4.31 1.76 -18.76
CA ASN A 136 4.97 2.66 -17.80
C ASN A 136 4.35 4.08 -17.77
N GLU A 137 3.05 4.18 -18.02
CA GLU A 137 2.31 5.44 -17.97
C GLU A 137 2.04 5.81 -16.51
N ARG A 138 2.38 7.05 -16.13
CA ARG A 138 2.20 7.56 -14.76
C ARG A 138 1.38 8.86 -14.80
N ARG A 139 0.06 8.75 -15.03
CA ARG A 139 -0.82 9.91 -15.26
C ARG A 139 -0.94 10.82 -14.04
N ARG A 140 -0.98 10.24 -12.84
CA ARG A 140 -1.02 11.00 -11.57
C ARG A 140 -0.26 10.22 -10.51
N ILE A 141 0.50 10.93 -9.68
CA ILE A 141 1.26 10.35 -8.58
C ILE A 141 0.80 11.02 -7.28
N LEU A 142 0.47 10.21 -6.28
CA LEU A 142 0.04 10.64 -4.95
C LEU A 142 1.03 10.09 -3.92
N LEU A 143 1.78 10.97 -3.26
CA LEU A 143 2.70 10.57 -2.20
C LEU A 143 1.96 10.48 -0.87
N THR A 144 2.13 9.38 -0.13
CA THR A 144 1.47 9.21 1.16
C THR A 144 2.07 10.14 2.22
N PRO A 145 1.34 10.51 3.29
CA PRO A 145 1.92 11.26 4.41
C PRO A 145 3.17 10.58 4.99
N GLY A 146 3.18 9.25 5.05
CA GLY A 146 4.34 8.46 5.49
C GLY A 146 5.59 8.70 4.67
N HIS A 147 5.46 8.97 3.35
CA HIS A 147 6.57 9.35 2.49
C HIS A 147 7.27 10.62 3.01
N TYR A 148 6.48 11.66 3.29
CA TYR A 148 6.99 12.95 3.74
C TYR A 148 7.55 12.86 5.17
N LEU A 149 6.79 12.29 6.10
CA LEU A 149 7.17 12.17 7.51
C LEU A 149 8.44 11.32 7.71
N GLY A 150 8.65 10.32 6.85
CA GLY A 150 9.84 9.47 6.88
C GLY A 150 11.05 10.00 6.11
N ASN A 151 10.98 11.21 5.54
CA ASN A 151 11.99 11.82 4.67
C ASN A 151 12.48 10.87 3.55
N TRP A 152 11.53 10.17 2.92
CA TRP A 152 11.86 9.05 2.04
C TRP A 152 12.57 9.47 0.76
N SER A 153 12.28 10.67 0.22
CA SER A 153 13.03 11.25 -0.89
C SER A 153 14.54 11.23 -0.67
N TYR A 154 15.02 11.60 0.53
CA TYR A 154 16.44 11.57 0.84
C TYR A 154 16.96 10.12 0.98
N ARG A 155 16.23 9.29 1.70
CA ARG A 155 16.62 7.89 1.97
C ARG A 155 16.76 7.06 0.69
N LEU A 156 15.85 7.26 -0.27
CA LEU A 156 15.86 6.58 -1.55
C LEU A 156 17.06 7.01 -2.41
N ARG A 157 17.34 8.32 -2.50
CA ARG A 157 18.51 8.84 -3.22
C ARG A 157 19.83 8.29 -2.65
N HIS A 158 19.97 8.31 -1.32
CA HIS A 158 21.19 7.85 -0.67
C HIS A 158 21.49 6.37 -0.98
N VAL A 159 20.48 5.50 -1.03
CA VAL A 159 20.68 4.09 -1.42
C VAL A 159 21.01 3.95 -2.91
N GLN A 160 20.39 4.75 -3.79
CA GLN A 160 20.71 4.75 -5.21
C GLN A 160 22.16 5.19 -5.48
N GLU A 161 22.62 6.24 -4.79
CA GLU A 161 24.00 6.74 -4.88
C GLU A 161 25.01 5.69 -4.39
N GLN A 162 24.72 4.99 -3.28
CA GLN A 162 25.55 3.91 -2.78
C GLN A 162 25.59 2.68 -3.71
N ALA A 163 24.51 2.39 -4.43
CA ALA A 163 24.46 1.28 -5.38
C ALA A 163 25.18 1.59 -6.71
N ALA A 164 25.38 2.88 -7.03
CA ALA A 164 26.05 3.33 -8.24
C ALA A 164 27.57 3.57 -8.07
N ALA A 165 28.08 3.51 -6.84
CA ALA A 165 29.49 3.66 -6.46
C ALA A 165 30.18 2.30 -6.33
#